data_AF-A0A8S3K2I8-F1
#
_entry.id   AF-A0A8S3K2I8-F1
#
_cell.length_a   1.000
_cell.length_b   1.000
_cell.length_c   1.000
_cell.angle_alpha   90.00
_cell.angle_beta   90.00
_cell.angle_gamma   90.00
#
_symmetry.space_group_name_H-M   'P 1'
#
loop_
_entity.id
_entity.type
_entity.pdbx_description
1 polymer ?
#
loop_
_entity_poly.entity_id
_entity_poly.type
_entity_poly.pdbx_seq_one_letter_code
_entity_poly.pdbx_strand_id
1 'polypeptide(L)'
;PEVLSYKSSSVVGWFGYNEIYQHGVWNNNANVHGYDSYQFDRNDIINLTLDCDQQRLELFHERFNKTHKLSVDIDQAPFPWQILVVLIHQDDCVKILPKR
;
A
#
# COMPACT_ATOMS: atom_id res chain seq x y z
N PRO A 1 7.67 -19.42 -10.65
CA PRO A 1 7.39 -18.23 -9.82
C PRO A 1 7.85 -16.97 -10.56
N GLU A 2 6.92 -16.17 -11.08
CA GLU A 2 7.26 -14.83 -11.57
C GLU A 2 7.89 -14.04 -10.42
N VAL A 3 9.05 -13.44 -10.68
CA VAL A 3 9.68 -12.52 -9.75
C VAL A 3 8.75 -11.31 -9.63
N LEU A 4 8.17 -11.09 -8.46
CA LEU A 4 7.40 -9.89 -8.16
C LEU A 4 8.28 -8.67 -8.48
N SER A 5 7.96 -7.98 -9.58
CA SER A 5 8.70 -6.79 -10.00
C SER A 5 8.04 -5.57 -9.40
N TYR A 6 8.39 -5.26 -8.15
CA TYR A 6 8.00 -4.01 -7.47
C TYR A 6 8.48 -2.75 -8.22
N LYS A 7 9.34 -2.93 -9.23
CA LYS A 7 9.84 -1.89 -10.13
C LYS A 7 8.95 -1.63 -11.34
N SER A 8 7.82 -2.33 -11.50
CA SER A 8 6.89 -2.08 -12.60
C SER A 8 6.29 -0.67 -12.48
N SER A 9 6.11 0.01 -13.61
CA SER A 9 5.41 1.29 -13.70
C SER A 9 3.92 1.19 -13.33
N SER A 10 3.37 -0.02 -13.30
CA SER A 10 1.98 -0.28 -12.89
C SER A 10 1.81 -0.54 -11.39
N VAL A 11 2.90 -0.56 -10.60
CA VAL A 11 2.84 -0.81 -9.16
C VAL A 11 2.73 0.51 -8.40
N VAL A 12 1.71 0.61 -7.55
CA VAL A 12 1.53 1.70 -6.60
C VAL A 12 1.13 1.11 -5.24
N GLY A 13 1.83 1.48 -4.17
CA GLY A 13 1.50 0.99 -2.84
C GLY A 13 2.58 1.22 -1.79
N TRP A 14 2.34 0.63 -0.62
CA TRP A 14 3.23 0.67 0.54
C TRP A 14 3.82 -0.71 0.81
N PHE A 15 4.98 -0.72 1.44
CA PHE A 15 5.68 -1.94 1.84
C PHE A 15 6.39 -1.74 3.18
N GLY A 16 6.94 -2.81 3.76
CA GLY A 16 7.76 -2.70 4.98
C GLY A 16 8.97 -1.78 4.81
N TYR A 17 9.66 -1.44 5.90
CA TYR A 17 10.84 -0.57 5.90
C TYR A 17 10.60 0.84 5.34
N ASN A 18 9.39 1.36 5.56
CA ASN A 18 8.92 2.67 5.12
C ASN A 18 8.88 2.83 3.59
N GLU A 19 8.95 1.75 2.84
CA GLU A 19 8.99 1.83 1.40
C GLU A 19 7.62 2.17 0.80
N ILE A 20 7.63 3.08 -0.16
CA ILE A 20 6.55 3.30 -1.11
C ILE A 20 7.05 3.02 -2.52
N TYR A 21 6.15 2.46 -3.32
CA TYR A 21 6.34 2.28 -4.75
C TYR A 21 5.25 3.09 -5.45
N GLN A 22 5.64 3.94 -6.39
CA GLN A 22 4.71 4.72 -7.18
C GLN A 22 5.25 4.81 -8.61
N HIS A 23 4.65 4.02 -9.50
CA HIS A 23 5.01 3.97 -10.91
C HIS A 23 6.48 3.62 -11.17
N GLY A 24 6.96 2.57 -10.51
CA GLY A 24 8.35 2.11 -10.60
C GLY A 24 9.35 3.00 -9.86
N VAL A 25 8.91 4.12 -9.28
CA VAL A 25 9.72 4.95 -8.39
C VAL A 25 9.60 4.41 -6.97
N TRP A 26 10.76 4.18 -6.34
CA TRP A 26 10.88 3.74 -4.97
C TRP A 26 11.34 4.89 -4.07
N ASN A 27 10.76 5.00 -2.88
CA ASN A 27 11.18 5.95 -1.84
C ASN A 27 10.91 5.33 -0.46
N ASN A 28 11.86 5.45 0.47
CA ASN A 28 11.71 4.96 1.85
C ASN A 28 11.89 6.05 2.92
N ASN A 29 12.00 7.31 2.50
CA ASN A 29 12.19 8.42 3.41
C ASN A 29 10.84 8.86 4.02
N ALA A 30 10.53 8.27 5.18
CA ALA A 30 9.29 8.53 5.92
C ALA A 30 9.03 10.02 6.19
N ASN A 31 10.06 10.86 6.29
CA ASN A 31 9.89 12.30 6.49
C ASN A 31 9.31 13.02 5.26
N VAL A 32 9.47 12.43 4.07
CA VAL A 32 8.99 12.99 2.80
C VAL A 32 7.55 12.55 2.53
N HIS A 33 7.27 11.25 2.63
CA HIS A 33 5.96 10.69 2.28
C HIS A 33 5.04 10.45 3.48
N GLY A 34 5.51 10.67 4.72
CA GLY A 34 4.73 10.60 5.95
C GLY A 34 4.28 9.19 6.35
N TYR A 35 4.65 8.16 5.59
CA TYR A 35 4.38 6.75 5.88
C TYR A 35 5.50 6.15 6.73
N ASP A 36 5.11 5.55 7.85
CA ASP A 36 6.00 4.93 8.80
C ASP A 36 5.48 3.53 9.10
N SER A 37 6.09 2.54 8.45
CA SER A 37 5.78 1.11 8.57
C SER A 37 6.03 0.57 9.98
N TYR A 38 6.87 1.22 10.79
CA TYR A 38 7.13 0.81 12.17
C TYR A 38 5.96 1.13 13.12
N GLN A 39 4.97 1.88 12.65
CA GLN A 39 3.75 2.15 13.40
C GLN A 39 2.80 0.94 13.40
N PHE A 40 2.93 0.00 12.47
CA PHE A 40 2.03 -1.15 12.34
C PHE A 40 2.42 -2.24 13.34
N ASP A 41 1.42 -2.77 14.04
CA ASP A 41 1.59 -3.84 15.03
C ASP A 41 0.52 -4.92 14.86
N ARG A 42 0.68 -6.02 15.59
CA ARG A 42 -0.22 -7.16 15.57
C ARG A 42 -1.65 -6.74 15.93
N ASN A 43 -2.60 -7.25 15.15
CA ASN A 43 -4.04 -6.99 15.26
C ASN A 43 -4.48 -5.56 14.93
N ASP A 44 -3.61 -4.72 14.35
CA ASP A 44 -4.04 -3.44 13.81
C ASP A 44 -5.01 -3.66 12.63
N ILE A 45 -6.01 -2.78 12.56
CA ILE A 45 -6.97 -2.74 11.45
C ILE A 45 -6.57 -1.59 10.53
N ILE A 46 -6.44 -1.92 9.25
CA ILE A 46 -6.10 -0.99 8.19
C ILE A 46 -7.19 -1.05 7.12
N ASN A 47 -7.54 0.11 6.58
CA ASN A 47 -8.49 0.22 5.48
C ASN A 47 -7.75 0.70 4.24
N LEU A 48 -7.67 -0.16 3.22
CA LEU A 48 -7.19 0.21 1.90
C LEU A 48 -8.38 0.61 1.03
N THR A 49 -8.41 1.88 0.61
CA THR A 49 -9.43 2.42 -0.30
C THR A 49 -8.81 2.64 -1.67
N LEU A 50 -9.46 2.11 -2.70
CA LEU A 50 -9.14 2.34 -4.11
C LEU A 50 -10.17 3.34 -4.65
N ASP A 51 -9.76 4.60 -4.76
CA ASP A 51 -10.60 5.72 -5.20
C ASP A 51 -10.32 5.98 -6.69
N CYS A 52 -11.10 5.34 -7.55
CA CYS A 52 -10.95 5.41 -9.00
C CYS A 52 -11.32 6.79 -9.57
N ASP A 53 -12.26 7.49 -8.92
CA ASP A 53 -12.72 8.81 -9.37
C ASP A 53 -11.65 9.87 -9.12
N GLN A 54 -10.98 9.81 -7.97
CA GLN A 54 -9.88 10.72 -7.62
C GLN A 54 -8.50 10.14 -7.94
N GLN A 55 -8.45 8.99 -8.62
CA GLN A 55 -7.23 8.31 -9.06
C GLN A 55 -6.18 8.19 -7.95
N ARG A 56 -6.56 7.59 -6.82
CA ARG A 56 -5.66 7.48 -5.66
C ARG A 56 -5.92 6.22 -4.83
N LEU A 57 -4.88 5.82 -4.09
CA LEU A 57 -4.96 4.84 -3.02
C LEU A 57 -4.93 5.57 -1.69
N GLU A 58 -5.75 5.12 -0.74
CA GLU A 58 -5.70 5.58 0.64
C GLU A 58 -5.50 4.39 1.59
N LEU A 59 -4.53 4.49 2.49
CA LEU A 59 -4.30 3.55 3.57
C LEU A 59 -4.62 4.25 4.89
N PHE A 60 -5.74 3.89 5.51
CA PHE A 60 -6.16 4.42 6.80
C PHE A 60 -5.85 3.42 7.92
N HIS A 61 -5.08 3.87 8.91
CA HIS A 61 -4.72 3.11 10.10
C HIS A 61 -5.64 3.50 11.26
N GLU A 62 -6.49 2.57 11.71
CA GLU A 62 -7.56 2.89 12.68
C GLU A 62 -7.01 3.34 14.03
N ARG A 63 -6.02 2.61 14.57
CA ARG A 63 -5.43 2.89 15.89
C ARG A 63 -4.90 4.33 16.04
N PHE A 64 -4.21 4.84 15.02
CA PHE A 64 -3.61 6.19 15.04
C PHE A 64 -4.49 7.25 14.40
N ASN A 65 -5.64 6.86 13.83
CA ASN A 65 -6.49 7.73 13.04
C ASN A 65 -5.68 8.49 11.95
N LYS A 66 -4.83 7.77 11.23
CA LYS A 66 -3.89 8.34 10.26
C LYS A 66 -4.17 7.79 8.87
N THR A 67 -4.22 8.68 7.87
CA THR A 67 -4.41 8.32 6.47
C THR A 67 -3.16 8.62 5.67
N HIS A 68 -2.66 7.63 4.93
CA HIS A 68 -1.63 7.80 3.90
C HIS A 68 -2.29 7.77 2.53
N LYS A 69 -1.80 8.59 1.59
CA LYS A 69 -2.36 8.68 0.25
C LYS A 69 -1.26 8.57 -0.79
N LEU A 70 -1.55 7.86 -1.88
CA LEU A 70 -0.72 7.82 -3.08
C LEU A 70 -1.59 8.11 -4.28
N SER A 71 -1.18 9.06 -5.12
CA SER A 71 -1.81 9.29 -6.41
C SER A 71 -1.47 8.16 -7.37
N VAL A 72 -2.44 7.77 -8.20
CA VAL A 72 -2.29 6.75 -9.23
C VAL A 72 -2.50 7.40 -10.58
N ASP A 73 -1.49 7.35 -11.42
CA ASP A 73 -1.61 7.63 -12.85
C ASP A 73 -2.20 6.41 -13.56
N ILE A 74 -3.45 6.52 -14.02
CA ILE A 74 -4.17 5.43 -14.70
C ILE A 74 -3.53 5.09 -16.05
N ASP A 75 -2.84 6.03 -16.70
CA ASP A 75 -2.14 5.74 -17.96
C ASP A 75 -0.94 4.81 -17.73
N GLN A 76 -0.36 4.84 -16.52
CA GLN A 76 0.74 3.96 -16.11
C GLN A 76 0.26 2.68 -15.39
N ALA A 77 -0.89 2.75 -14.71
CA ALA A 77 -1.52 1.63 -14.02
C ALA A 77 -2.98 1.47 -14.48
N PRO A 78 -3.22 0.96 -15.71
CA PRO A 78 -4.57 0.85 -16.26
C PRO A 78 -5.39 -0.25 -15.55
N PHE A 79 -6.70 -0.13 -15.63
CA PHE A 79 -7.62 -1.15 -15.12
C PHE A 79 -7.59 -2.44 -15.98
N PRO A 80 -7.89 -3.62 -15.39
CA PRO A 80 -8.30 -3.84 -13.99
C PRO A 80 -7.13 -3.91 -13.01
N TRP A 81 -7.34 -3.34 -11.81
CA TRP A 81 -6.35 -3.43 -10.74
C TRP A 81 -6.41 -4.76 -10.00
N GLN A 82 -5.24 -5.21 -9.53
CA GLN A 82 -5.09 -6.38 -8.68
C GLN A 82 -4.45 -5.97 -7.36
N ILE A 83 -4.90 -6.57 -6.26
CA ILE A 83 -4.31 -6.34 -4.94
C ILE A 83 -3.30 -7.45 -4.67
N LEU A 84 -2.07 -7.05 -4.38
CA LEU A 84 -1.02 -7.93 -3.89
C LEU A 84 -0.81 -7.65 -2.40
N VAL A 85 -1.00 -8.67 -1.56
CA VAL A 85 -0.63 -8.63 -0.14
C VAL A 85 0.57 -9.55 0.05
N VAL A 86 1.68 -8.99 0.51
CA VAL A 86 2.92 -9.74 0.75
C VAL A 86 3.10 -9.93 2.25
N LEU A 87 3.23 -11.19 2.65
CA LEU A 87 3.52 -11.62 4.01
C LEU A 87 4.99 -12.06 4.05
N ILE A 88 5.81 -11.40 4.87
CA ILE A 88 7.28 -11.54 4.83
C ILE A 88 7.75 -12.59 5.85
N HIS A 89 7.19 -12.55 7.06
CA HIS A 89 7.55 -13.45 8.14
C HIS A 89 6.66 -14.68 8.15
N GLN A 90 7.19 -15.78 8.70
CA GLN A 90 6.49 -17.06 8.76
C GLN A 90 5.14 -17.00 9.50
N ASP A 91 5.03 -16.09 10.48
CA ASP A 91 3.84 -15.93 11.32
C ASP A 91 2.93 -14.76 10.87
N ASP A 92 3.28 -14.09 9.76
CA ASP A 92 2.45 -13.02 9.22
C ASP A 92 1.12 -13.60 8.75
N CYS A 93 0.02 -12.98 9.16
CA CYS A 93 -1.31 -13.34 8.70
C CYS A 93 -2.15 -12.10 8.48
N VAL A 94 -3.00 -12.15 7.45
CA VAL A 94 -3.97 -11.11 7.15
C VAL A 94 -5.37 -11.70 7.18
N LYS A 95 -6.32 -10.94 7.71
CA LYS A 95 -7.75 -11.26 7.65
C LYS A 95 -8.47 -10.13 6.93
N ILE A 96 -9.09 -10.46 5.80
CA ILE A 96 -9.96 -9.51 5.10
C ILE A 96 -11.27 -9.42 5.87
N LEU A 97 -11.62 -8.20 6.29
CA LEU A 97 -12.86 -7.93 7.01
C LEU A 97 -13.93 -7.46 6.03
N PRO A 98 -15.21 -7.83 6.22
CA PRO A 98 -16.30 -7.27 5.44
C PRO A 98 -16.45 -5.78 5.76
N LYS A 99 -16.81 -4.99 4.75
CA LYS A 99 -17.17 -3.59 4.94
C LYS A 99 -18.41 -3.54 5.86
N ARG A 100 -18.30 -2.82 6.98
CA ARG A 100 -19.43 -2.56 7.87
C ARG A 100 -20.37 -1.51 7.28
#